data_AF-A0ABD5DWZ2-F1
#
_entry.id   AF-A0ABD5DWZ2-F1
#
_cell.length_a   1.000
_cell.length_b   1.000
_cell.length_c   1.000
_cell.angle_alpha   90.00
_cell.angle_beta   90.00
_cell.angle_gamma   90.00
#
_symmetry.space_group_name_H-M   'P 1'
#
loop_
_entity.id
_entity.type
_entity.pdbx_description
1 polymer ?
#
loop_
_entity_poly.entity_id
_entity_poly.type
_entity_poly.pdbx_seq_one_letter_code
_entity_poly.pdbx_strand_id
1 'polypeptide(L)' 'YEDRWFWRHPGVNPFAVLRAAWQDLTSGRVISGGSTLTMQVARLLDPHPRTFGGKLRQLWRALQLEWHLSKSDILTLYLN' A
#
# COMPACT_ATOMS: atom_id res chain seq x y z
N TYR A 1 -10.55 9.29 1.97
CA TYR A 1 -9.56 10.38 1.81
C TYR A 1 -8.16 9.81 1.49
N GLU A 2 -7.73 8.70 2.11
CA GLU A 2 -6.46 8.01 1.79
C GLU A 2 -6.49 7.03 0.60
N ASP A 3 -7.58 6.27 0.38
CA ASP A 3 -7.69 5.34 -0.76
C ASP A 3 -9.10 5.36 -1.38
N ARG A 4 -9.30 6.23 -2.38
CA ARG A 4 -10.63 6.47 -2.98
C ARG A 4 -11.14 5.30 -3.83
N TRP A 5 -10.26 4.40 -4.25
CA TRP A 5 -10.57 3.32 -5.18
C TRP A 5 -10.42 1.94 -4.54
N PHE A 6 -10.42 1.86 -3.21
CA PHE A 6 -10.16 0.65 -2.44
C PHE A 6 -10.86 -0.60 -3.00
N TRP A 7 -12.17 -0.48 -3.29
CA TRP A 7 -12.98 -1.59 -3.80
C TRP A 7 -12.74 -1.96 -5.27
N ARG A 8 -11.96 -1.17 -6.01
CA ARG A 8 -11.75 -1.32 -7.47
C ARG A 8 -10.34 -1.75 -7.86
N HIS A 9 -9.36 -1.70 -6.96
CA HIS A 9 -7.99 -2.12 -7.24
C HIS A 9 -7.62 -3.40 -6.47
N PRO A 10 -6.70 -4.22 -6.97
CA PRO A 10 -6.25 -5.45 -6.29
C PRO A 10 -5.18 -5.14 -5.23
N GLY A 11 -5.52 -4.34 -4.22
CA GLY A 11 -4.65 -3.91 -3.10
C GLY A 11 -3.50 -2.99 -3.42
N VAL A 12 -3.08 -2.91 -4.68
CA VAL A 12 -2.16 -1.88 -5.15
C VAL A 12 -2.88 -1.03 -6.20
N ASN A 13 -2.86 0.29 -6.03
CA ASN A 13 -3.40 1.21 -7.01
C ASN A 13 -2.28 1.66 -7.97
N PRO A 14 -2.22 1.13 -9.21
CA PRO A 14 -1.09 1.38 -10.12
C PRO A 14 -0.92 2.87 -10.45
N PHE A 15 -2.02 3.62 -10.57
CA PHE A 15 -1.95 5.07 -10.78
C PHE A 15 -1.36 5.80 -9.57
N ALA A 16 -1.76 5.42 -8.35
CA ALA A 16 -1.22 6.00 -7.14
C ALA A 16 0.26 5.64 -6.95
N VAL A 17 0.66 4.41 -7.29
CA VAL A 17 2.06 3.96 -7.24
C VAL A 17 2.90 4.70 -8.27
N LEU A 18 2.45 4.84 -9.52
CA LEU A 18 3.19 5.58 -10.56
C LEU A 18 3.36 7.05 -10.19
N ARG A 19 2.29 7.71 -9.72
CA ARG A 19 2.35 9.09 -9.23
C ARG A 19 3.32 9.23 -8.06
N ALA A 20 3.27 8.31 -7.10
CA ALA A 20 4.16 8.33 -5.95
C ALA A 20 5.61 8.03 -6.33
N ALA A 21 5.85 7.11 -7.29
CA ALA A 21 7.19 6.84 -7.81
C ALA A 21 7.77 8.09 -8.50
N TRP A 22 6.97 8.82 -9.29
CA TRP A 22 7.37 10.09 -9.87
C TRP A 22 7.72 11.15 -8.82
N GLN A 23 6.91 11.25 -7.76
CA GLN A 23 7.19 12.14 -6.62
C GLN A 23 8.44 11.73 -5.84
N ASP A 24 8.67 10.43 -5.65
CA ASP A 24 9.84 9.92 -4.94
C ASP A 24 11.12 10.19 -5.74
N LEU A 25 11.08 10.01 -7.07
CA LEU A 25 12.19 10.29 -7.97
C LEU A 25 12.53 11.79 -8.02
N THR A 26 11.52 12.65 -8.12
CA THR A 26 11.71 14.11 -8.15
C THR A 26 12.14 14.70 -6.80
N SER A 27 11.83 14.03 -5.69
CA SER A 27 12.13 14.52 -4.33
C SER A 27 13.34 13.83 -3.66
N GLY A 28 13.91 12.81 -4.30
CA GLY A 28 15.06 12.04 -3.82
C GLY A 28 14.79 11.20 -2.56
N ARG A 29 13.53 11.03 -2.15
CA ARG A 29 13.16 10.28 -0.94
C ARG A 29 11.79 9.63 -1.09
N VAL A 30 11.53 8.58 -0.31
CA VAL A 30 10.21 7.93 -0.28
C VAL A 30 9.21 8.84 0.43
N ILE A 31 8.31 9.47 -0.33
CA ILE A 31 7.19 10.23 0.18
C ILE A 31 6.02 9.26 0.44
N SER A 32 5.36 9.42 1.58
CA SER A 32 4.29 8.53 2.06
C SER A 32 3.00 8.56 1.22
N GLY A 33 2.97 9.27 0.09
CA GLY A 33 1.75 9.71 -0.60
C GLY A 33 1.12 8.75 -1.62
N GLY A 34 1.39 7.44 -1.55
CA GLY A 34 0.89 6.47 -2.55
C GLY A 34 0.49 5.09 -2.01
N SER A 35 0.53 4.88 -0.70
CA SER A 35 0.14 3.59 -0.11
C SER A 35 -1.39 3.46 -0.04
N THR A 36 -1.92 2.34 -0.55
CA THR A 36 -3.32 1.95 -0.40
C THR A 36 -3.63 1.48 1.02
N LEU A 37 -4.91 1.33 1.36
CA LEU A 37 -5.33 0.77 2.66
C LEU A 37 -4.72 -0.61 2.90
N THR A 38 -4.74 -1.49 1.89
CA THR A 38 -4.14 -2.82 1.97
C THR A 38 -2.63 -2.76 2.24
N MET A 39 -1.92 -1.80 1.64
CA MET A 39 -0.51 -1.57 1.94
C MET A 39 -0.30 -1.10 3.38
N GLN A 40 -1.22 -0.28 3.93
CA GLN A 40 -1.15 0.12 5.33
C GLN A 40 -1.32 -1.09 6.26
N VAL A 41 -2.31 -1.94 6.00
CA VAL A 41 -2.52 -3.21 6.73
C VAL A 41 -1.28 -4.09 6.63
N ALA A 42 -0.71 -4.26 5.43
CA ALA A 42 0.52 -5.03 5.23
C ALA A 42 1.69 -4.51 6.09
N ARG A 43 1.81 -3.19 6.27
CA ARG A 43 2.85 -2.58 7.11
C ARG A 43 2.57 -2.76 8.60
N LEU A 44 1.30 -2.77 9.01
CA LEU A 44 0.93 -3.02 10.41
C LEU A 44 1.24 -4.47 10.79
N LEU A 45 0.94 -5.41 9.90
CA LEU A 45 1.19 -6.84 10.10
C LEU A 45 2.67 -7.22 9.96
N ASP A 46 3.41 -6.53 9.09
CA ASP A 46 4.82 -6.78 8.83
C ASP A 46 5.59 -5.43 8.83
N PRO A 47 5.98 -4.92 10.02
CA PRO A 47 6.66 -3.65 10.16
C PRO A 47 8.06 -3.66 9.51
N HIS A 48 8.36 -2.61 8.76
CA HIS A 48 9.61 -2.52 8.00
C HIS A 48 10.20 -1.11 7.97
N PRO A 49 11.52 -0.97 7.75
CA PRO A 49 12.16 0.33 7.54
C PRO A 49 11.53 1.09 6.38
N ARG A 50 11.44 2.43 6.52
CA ARG A 50 10.92 3.32 5.46
C ARG A 50 11.95 3.57 4.36
N THR A 51 12.37 2.49 3.71
CA THR A 51 13.29 2.48 2.57
C THR A 51 12.56 2.03 1.31
N PHE A 52 13.16 2.24 0.14
CA PHE A 52 12.63 1.71 -1.13
C PHE A 52 12.38 0.20 -1.07
N GLY A 53 13.31 -0.56 -0.48
CA GLY A 53 13.14 -2.01 -0.29
C GLY A 53 12.03 -2.37 0.69
N GLY A 54 11.81 -1.58 1.75
CA GLY A 54 10.65 -1.72 2.63
C GLY A 54 9.33 -1.47 1.91
N LYS A 55 9.28 -0.47 1.02
CA LYS A 55 8.10 -0.16 0.20
C LYS A 55 7.77 -1.27 -0.82
N LEU A 56 8.78 -1.90 -1.41
CA LEU A 56 8.59 -3.07 -2.27
C LEU A 56 8.04 -4.28 -1.51
N ARG A 57 8.58 -4.55 -0.31
CA ARG A 57 8.02 -5.59 0.57
C ARG A 57 6.57 -5.32 0.94
N GLN A 58 6.24 -4.06 1.27
CA GLN A 58 4.87 -3.65 1.55
C GLN A 58 3.94 -3.89 0.35
N LEU A 59 4.39 -3.58 -0.87
CA LEU A 59 3.63 -3.84 -2.10
C LEU A 59 3.36 -5.34 -2.28
N TRP A 60 4.38 -6.17 -2.12
CA TRP A 60 4.28 -7.61 -2.25
C TRP A 60 3.32 -8.22 -1.22
N ARG A 61 3.46 -7.82 0.04
CA ARG A 61 2.55 -8.25 1.12
C ARG A 61 1.11 -7.81 0.89
N ALA A 62 0.89 -6.59 0.38
CA ALA A 62 -0.44 -6.12 0.05
C ALA A 62 -1.11 -7.00 -1.02
N LEU A 63 -0.37 -7.39 -2.06
CA LEU A 63 -0.86 -8.33 -3.08
C LEU A 63 -1.17 -9.71 -2.48
N GLN A 64 -0.32 -10.20 -1.57
CA GLN A 64 -0.60 -11.46 -0.86
C GLN A 64 -1.89 -11.37 -0.03
N LEU A 65 -2.11 -10.27 0.68
CA LEU A 65 -3.33 -10.09 1.48
C LEU A 65 -4.59 -10.09 0.60
N GLU A 66 -4.58 -9.41 -0.55
CA GLU A 66 -5.73 -9.41 -1.49
C GLU A 66 -5.99 -10.77 -2.12
N TRP A 67 -4.97 -11.62 -2.23
CA TRP A 67 -5.17 -12.98 -2.70
C TRP A 67 -5.91 -13.81 -1.64
N HIS A 68 -5.52 -13.67 -0.38
CA HIS A 68 -6.00 -14.54 0.71
C HIS A 68 -7.24 -14.01 1.43
N LEU A 69 -7.51 -12.71 1.37
CA LEU A 69 -8.54 -12.04 2.14
C LEU A 69 -9.46 -11.23 1.24
N SER A 70 -10.74 -11.14 1.63
CA SER A 70 -11.67 -10.24 0.95
C SER A 70 -11.38 -8.78 1.32
N LYS A 71 -11.87 -7.85 0.49
CA LYS A 71 -11.81 -6.41 0.76
C LYS A 71 -12.41 -6.03 2.12
N SER A 72 -13.47 -6.72 2.51
CA SER A 72 -14.12 -6.51 3.81
C SER A 72 -13.19 -6.92 4.95
N ASP A 73 -12.54 -8.09 4.84
CA ASP A 73 -11.59 -8.57 5.87
C ASP A 73 -10.40 -7.62 6.02
N ILE A 74 -9.86 -7.14 4.89
CA ILE A 74 -8.75 -6.17 4.88
C ILE A 74 -9.17 -4.87 5.56
N LEU A 75 -10.38 -4.38 5.27
CA LEU A 75 -10.91 -3.18 5.92
C LEU A 75 -11.12 -3.40 7.42
N THR A 76 -11.60 -4.57 7.82
CA THR A 76 -11.74 -4.95 9.23
C THR A 76 -10.38 -4.99 9.93
N LEU A 77 -9.33 -5.55 9.31
CA LEU A 77 -7.97 -5.52 9.84
C LEU A 77 -7.38 -4.12 9.95
N TYR A 78 -7.84 -3.17 9.14
CA TYR A 78 -7.41 -1.77 9.21
C TYR A 78 -8.09 -0.99 10.34
N LEU A 79 -9.33 -1.35 10.68
CA LEU A 79 -10.15 -0.64 11.67
C LEU A 79 -10.04 -1.20 13.09
N ASN A 80 -9.54 -2.43 13.24
CA ASN A 80 -9.20 -3.04 14.54
C ASN A 80 -7.85 -2.53 15.04
#